data_AF-A0AAV9PFH8-F1
#
_entry.id   AF-A0AAV9PFH8-F1
#
_cell.length_a   1.000
_cell.length_b   1.000
_cell.length_c   1.000
_cell.angle_alpha   90.00
_cell.angle_beta   90.00
_cell.angle_gamma   90.00
#
_symmetry.space_group_name_H-M   'P 1'
#
loop_
_entity.id
_entity.type
_entity.pdbx_description
1 polymer ?
#
loop_
_entity_poly.entity_id
_entity_poly.type
_entity_poly.pdbx_seq_one_letter_code
_entity_poly.pdbx_strand_id
1 'polypeptide(L)'
;MSPHKEEPPVPWSTDTDVQPTKYNGRPRNVDAIDAIRYAENLQPPQYDIYGTHEDSKILFLDVNILDSTGAEPYPGDVLVEGEKFVAVGNVPNVDALCSDPKVRVVHGRGRTLMSGLGDAHTHFTWNGGDLDRLGDLGVEEHTLLTMRSAQCFLDSGYTMCFGAASAKKRLDVVIRDAINAGDIPGPRYLANGQEMARTDGELVGGITAFADGPDEMRQVIREHVELGVDNIKLSMSGEEVGR
;
A
#
# COMPACT_ATOMS: atom_id res chain seq x y z
N MET A 1 1.13 39.99 24.18
CA MET A 1 -0.03 39.56 23.37
C MET A 1 -0.13 40.51 22.19
N SER A 2 0.40 40.11 21.03
CA SER A 2 0.18 40.87 19.78
C SER A 2 -1.21 40.55 19.26
N PRO A 3 -1.97 41.53 18.74
CA PRO A 3 -3.29 41.28 18.19
C PRO A 3 -3.16 40.44 16.92
N HIS A 4 -3.94 39.36 16.84
CA HIS A 4 -4.14 38.59 15.62
C HIS A 4 -4.63 39.54 14.52
N LYS A 5 -3.88 39.66 13.43
CA LYS A 5 -4.39 40.23 12.18
C LYS A 5 -5.10 39.10 11.45
N GLU A 6 -6.39 39.27 11.18
CA GLU A 6 -7.10 38.43 10.22
C GLU A 6 -6.48 38.64 8.84
N GLU A 7 -5.99 37.57 8.24
CA GLU A 7 -5.56 37.57 6.84
C GLU A 7 -6.79 37.57 5.93
N PRO A 8 -6.76 38.31 4.80
CA PRO A 8 -7.87 38.33 3.86
C PRO A 8 -8.10 36.94 3.25
N PRO A 9 -9.35 36.57 2.92
CA PRO A 9 -9.65 35.28 2.31
C PRO A 9 -8.91 35.14 0.97
N VAL A 10 -8.28 33.98 0.80
CA VAL A 10 -7.55 33.62 -0.42
C VAL A 10 -8.52 33.40 -1.59
N PRO A 11 -8.17 33.81 -2.84
CA PRO A 11 -9.14 34.01 -3.93
C PRO A 11 -9.66 32.72 -4.57
N TRP A 12 -9.25 31.54 -4.08
CA TRP A 12 -9.60 30.26 -4.69
C TRP A 12 -10.91 29.66 -4.14
N SER A 13 -11.68 30.37 -3.31
CA SER A 13 -13.08 29.98 -3.05
C SER A 13 -13.94 30.27 -4.29
N THR A 14 -13.74 29.46 -5.33
CA THR A 14 -14.61 29.43 -6.50
C THR A 14 -15.87 28.65 -6.14
N ASP A 15 -17.01 29.21 -6.55
CA ASP A 15 -18.35 28.62 -6.51
C ASP A 15 -18.36 27.09 -6.54
N THR A 16 -18.99 26.48 -5.55
CA THR A 16 -19.13 25.02 -5.40
C THR A 16 -20.14 24.40 -6.38
N ASP A 17 -20.48 25.09 -7.46
CA ASP A 17 -21.44 24.64 -8.49
C ASP A 17 -20.78 23.88 -9.65
N VAL A 18 -19.59 23.30 -9.42
CA VAL A 18 -19.00 22.35 -10.36
C VAL A 18 -19.75 21.04 -10.23
N GLN A 19 -20.77 20.85 -11.07
CA GLN A 19 -21.34 19.53 -11.31
C GLN A 19 -20.23 18.64 -11.87
N PRO A 20 -19.74 17.63 -11.12
CA PRO A 20 -18.66 16.79 -11.60
C PRO A 20 -19.11 16.11 -12.89
N THR A 21 -18.42 16.39 -13.99
CA THR A 21 -18.69 15.69 -15.24
C THR A 21 -18.44 14.21 -15.01
N LYS A 22 -19.47 13.39 -15.23
CA LYS A 22 -19.37 11.93 -15.09
C LYS A 22 -18.28 11.43 -16.03
N TYR A 23 -17.13 11.08 -15.45
CA TYR A 23 -15.96 10.68 -16.20
C TYR A 23 -16.09 9.21 -16.57
N ASN A 24 -16.29 8.94 -17.86
CA ASN A 24 -16.45 7.58 -18.38
C ASN A 24 -15.16 7.07 -19.09
N GLY A 25 -14.01 7.69 -18.81
CA GLY A 25 -12.70 7.33 -19.39
C GLY A 25 -11.82 6.50 -18.43
N ARG A 26 -10.68 6.00 -18.92
CA ARG A 26 -9.62 5.38 -18.08
C ARG A 26 -9.08 6.40 -17.06
N PRO A 27 -8.54 6.05 -15.89
CA PRO A 27 -8.04 7.05 -14.92
C PRO A 27 -7.20 8.14 -15.60
N ARG A 28 -7.44 9.42 -15.25
CA ARG A 28 -6.97 10.61 -16.02
C ARG A 28 -5.44 10.77 -16.13
N ASN A 29 -4.68 9.84 -15.56
CA ASN A 29 -3.22 9.81 -15.45
C ASN A 29 -2.57 8.56 -16.06
N VAL A 30 -3.33 7.62 -16.65
CA VAL A 30 -2.78 6.37 -17.20
C VAL A 30 -1.78 6.65 -18.31
N ASP A 31 -2.10 7.51 -19.29
CA ASP A 31 -1.21 7.77 -20.43
C ASP A 31 0.14 8.40 -19.99
N ALA A 32 0.11 9.26 -18.97
CA ALA A 32 1.33 9.88 -18.45
C ALA A 32 2.20 8.87 -17.69
N ILE A 33 1.58 7.97 -16.91
CA ILE A 33 2.26 6.87 -16.22
C ILE A 33 2.83 5.88 -17.24
N ASP A 34 2.03 5.48 -18.23
CA ASP A 34 2.40 4.56 -19.32
C ASP A 34 3.49 5.13 -20.24
N ALA A 35 3.67 6.45 -20.25
CA ALA A 35 4.73 7.13 -20.99
C ALA A 35 6.05 7.20 -20.21
N ILE A 36 6.07 6.92 -18.90
CA ILE A 36 7.31 6.88 -18.12
C ILE A 36 8.16 5.73 -18.64
N ARG A 37 9.41 6.04 -19.02
CA ARG A 37 10.42 5.07 -19.44
C ARG A 37 11.54 5.13 -18.42
N TYR A 38 11.47 4.27 -17.40
CA TYR A 38 12.59 4.08 -16.49
C TYR A 38 13.78 3.53 -17.28
N ALA A 39 14.98 3.97 -16.93
CA ALA A 39 16.19 3.35 -17.45
C ALA A 39 16.17 1.85 -17.09
N GLU A 40 16.77 1.00 -17.93
CA GLU A 40 16.76 -0.45 -17.73
C GLU A 40 17.39 -0.84 -16.37
N ASN A 41 18.37 -0.07 -15.91
CA ASN A 41 19.00 -0.24 -14.61
C ASN A 41 18.24 0.41 -13.43
N LEU A 42 17.07 1.01 -13.69
CA LEU A 42 16.20 1.68 -12.72
C LEU A 42 14.79 1.08 -12.74
N GLN A 43 14.64 -0.16 -13.21
CA GLN A 43 13.38 -0.88 -13.10
C GLN A 43 13.13 -1.25 -11.63
N PRO A 44 11.89 -1.09 -11.14
CA PRO A 44 11.55 -1.57 -9.80
C PRO A 44 11.76 -3.09 -9.75
N PRO A 45 12.21 -3.63 -8.60
CA PRO A 45 12.27 -5.08 -8.42
C PRO A 45 10.89 -5.70 -8.62
N GLN A 46 10.84 -6.82 -9.33
CA GLN A 46 9.63 -7.63 -9.39
C GLN A 46 9.62 -8.57 -8.19
N TYR A 47 8.55 -8.52 -7.40
CA TYR A 47 8.32 -9.43 -6.29
C TYR A 47 7.21 -10.40 -6.64
N ASP A 48 7.46 -11.68 -6.39
CA ASP A 48 6.45 -12.72 -6.40
C ASP A 48 6.19 -13.15 -4.96
N ILE A 49 4.92 -13.35 -4.60
CA ILE A 49 4.55 -13.92 -3.30
C ILE A 49 4.39 -15.42 -3.47
N TYR A 50 5.23 -16.18 -2.79
CA TYR A 50 5.15 -17.63 -2.80
C TYR A 50 3.89 -18.12 -2.07
N GLY A 51 3.22 -19.12 -2.64
CA GLY A 51 2.18 -19.88 -1.94
C GLY A 51 0.91 -20.18 -2.73
N THR A 52 0.64 -19.50 -3.84
CA THR A 52 -0.52 -19.82 -4.69
C THR A 52 -0.10 -20.76 -5.82
N HIS A 53 -0.53 -22.03 -5.75
CA HIS A 53 -0.27 -22.99 -6.82
C HIS A 53 -1.02 -22.59 -8.10
N GLU A 54 -0.41 -22.71 -9.28
CA GLU A 54 -1.01 -22.29 -10.57
C GLU A 54 -2.34 -22.98 -10.87
N ASP A 55 -2.46 -24.26 -10.49
CA ASP A 55 -3.71 -25.04 -10.63
C ASP A 55 -4.79 -24.72 -9.56
N SER A 56 -4.55 -23.78 -8.63
CA SER A 56 -5.54 -23.44 -7.61
C SER A 56 -6.76 -22.80 -8.25
N LYS A 57 -7.96 -23.25 -7.92
CA LYS A 57 -9.21 -22.68 -8.43
C LYS A 57 -10.14 -22.28 -7.30
N ILE A 58 -10.62 -21.04 -7.32
CA ILE A 58 -11.61 -20.53 -6.38
C ILE A 58 -12.77 -19.94 -7.17
N LEU A 59 -13.99 -20.39 -6.86
CA LEU A 59 -15.23 -19.90 -7.44
C LEU A 59 -16.05 -19.20 -6.35
N PHE A 60 -16.27 -17.90 -6.50
CA PHE A 60 -17.22 -17.14 -5.69
C PHE A 60 -18.56 -17.11 -6.40
N LEU A 61 -19.62 -17.57 -5.73
CA LEU A 61 -20.98 -17.63 -6.28
C LEU A 61 -21.91 -16.64 -5.59
N ASP A 62 -22.85 -16.09 -6.34
CA ASP A 62 -23.91 -15.22 -5.81
C ASP A 62 -23.33 -14.08 -4.96
N VAL A 63 -22.50 -13.25 -5.61
CA VAL A 63 -21.91 -12.06 -5.01
C VAL A 63 -22.43 -10.80 -5.70
N ASN A 64 -22.44 -9.69 -4.96
CA ASN A 64 -22.64 -8.36 -5.52
C ASN A 64 -21.26 -7.74 -5.79
N ILE A 65 -20.86 -7.63 -7.05
CA ILE A 65 -19.50 -7.29 -7.46
C ILE A 65 -19.33 -5.77 -7.48
N LEU A 66 -18.35 -5.27 -6.71
CA LEU A 66 -17.83 -3.91 -6.77
C LEU A 66 -16.42 -3.97 -7.40
N ASP A 67 -16.32 -3.70 -8.69
CA ASP A 67 -15.08 -3.87 -9.48
C ASP A 67 -14.17 -2.63 -9.52
N SER A 68 -14.48 -1.62 -8.69
CA SER A 68 -13.69 -0.39 -8.55
C SER A 68 -13.54 0.45 -9.83
N THR A 69 -14.35 0.21 -10.87
CA THR A 69 -14.36 1.02 -12.10
C THR A 69 -15.14 2.33 -11.96
N GLY A 70 -15.91 2.48 -10.87
CA GLY A 70 -16.88 3.55 -10.66
C GLY A 70 -18.29 3.23 -11.17
N ALA A 71 -18.50 2.03 -11.72
CA ALA A 71 -19.84 1.50 -11.98
C ALA A 71 -20.57 1.11 -10.67
N GLU A 72 -21.89 1.07 -10.73
CA GLU A 72 -22.71 0.55 -9.62
C GLU A 72 -22.44 -0.95 -9.43
N PRO A 73 -22.47 -1.47 -8.18
CA PRO A 73 -22.35 -2.90 -7.94
C PRO A 73 -23.41 -3.73 -8.66
N TYR A 74 -23.03 -4.92 -9.13
CA TYR A 74 -23.92 -5.81 -9.89
C TYR A 74 -23.80 -7.27 -9.44
N PRO A 75 -24.88 -8.07 -9.53
CA PRO A 75 -24.84 -9.48 -9.15
C PRO A 75 -24.03 -10.30 -10.16
N GLY A 76 -23.34 -11.33 -9.67
CA GLY A 76 -22.67 -12.32 -10.52
C GLY A 76 -21.79 -13.27 -9.74
N ASP A 77 -20.93 -13.97 -10.48
CA ASP A 77 -19.97 -14.93 -9.97
C ASP A 77 -18.53 -14.51 -10.37
N VAL A 78 -17.53 -15.01 -9.64
CA VAL A 78 -16.11 -14.74 -9.93
C VAL A 78 -15.30 -16.02 -9.88
N LEU A 79 -14.54 -16.30 -10.94
CA LEU A 79 -13.59 -17.40 -11.02
C LEU A 79 -12.16 -16.88 -10.97
N VAL A 80 -11.39 -17.40 -10.02
CA VAL A 80 -9.95 -17.20 -9.89
C VAL A 80 -9.24 -18.51 -10.19
N GLU A 81 -8.25 -18.46 -11.08
CA GLU A 81 -7.32 -19.57 -11.34
C GLU A 81 -5.88 -19.09 -11.12
N GLY A 82 -5.14 -19.81 -10.29
CA GLY A 82 -3.84 -19.37 -9.79
C GLY A 82 -3.94 -17.96 -9.19
N GLU A 83 -3.23 -17.02 -9.79
CA GLU A 83 -3.15 -15.62 -9.35
C GLU A 83 -4.05 -14.66 -10.17
N LYS A 84 -4.89 -15.19 -11.06
CA LYS A 84 -5.64 -14.38 -12.04
C LYS A 84 -7.15 -14.54 -11.90
N PHE A 85 -7.86 -13.43 -12.03
CA PHE A 85 -9.29 -13.45 -12.29
C PHE A 85 -9.53 -13.88 -13.74
N VAL A 86 -10.12 -15.07 -13.94
CA VAL A 86 -10.38 -15.63 -15.28
C VAL A 86 -11.75 -15.23 -15.81
N ALA A 87 -12.73 -15.06 -14.91
CA ALA A 87 -14.07 -14.57 -15.25
C ALA A 87 -14.66 -13.78 -14.07
N VAL A 88 -15.37 -12.69 -14.39
CA VAL A 88 -16.04 -11.80 -13.42
C VAL A 88 -17.43 -11.48 -13.95
N GLY A 89 -18.45 -11.58 -13.10
CA GLY A 89 -19.86 -11.36 -13.45
C GLY A 89 -20.49 -12.62 -14.04
N ASN A 90 -20.12 -12.97 -15.28
CA ASN A 90 -20.61 -14.17 -15.96
C ASN A 90 -19.52 -15.24 -16.05
N VAL A 91 -19.62 -16.28 -15.21
CA VAL A 91 -18.69 -17.42 -15.23
C VAL A 91 -19.27 -18.53 -16.11
N PRO A 92 -18.54 -19.04 -17.11
CA PRO A 92 -19.03 -20.15 -17.94
C PRO A 92 -18.98 -21.48 -17.17
N ASN A 93 -19.90 -22.40 -17.49
CA ASN A 93 -19.91 -23.79 -16.99
C ASN A 93 -19.92 -23.91 -15.45
N VAL A 94 -20.64 -23.02 -14.75
CA VAL A 94 -20.72 -23.00 -13.27
C VAL A 94 -21.07 -24.38 -12.69
N ASP A 95 -22.05 -25.09 -13.26
CA ASP A 95 -22.45 -26.42 -12.75
C ASP A 95 -21.31 -27.44 -12.77
N ALA A 96 -20.46 -27.40 -13.80
CA ALA A 96 -19.29 -28.26 -13.91
C ALA A 96 -18.21 -27.86 -12.92
N LEU A 97 -17.96 -26.55 -12.74
CA LEU A 97 -17.00 -26.03 -11.76
C LEU A 97 -17.43 -26.37 -10.32
N CYS A 98 -18.72 -26.26 -10.00
CA CYS A 98 -19.27 -26.64 -8.69
C CYS A 98 -19.14 -28.14 -8.41
N SER A 99 -19.11 -28.97 -9.45
CA SER A 99 -18.99 -30.43 -9.33
C SER A 99 -17.53 -30.91 -9.30
N ASP A 100 -16.56 -30.04 -9.60
CA ASP A 100 -15.14 -30.38 -9.60
C ASP A 100 -14.55 -30.29 -8.17
N PRO A 101 -14.06 -31.39 -7.58
CA PRO A 101 -13.49 -31.38 -6.24
C PRO A 101 -12.20 -30.55 -6.10
N LYS A 102 -11.59 -30.14 -7.22
CA LYS A 102 -10.41 -29.26 -7.23
C LYS A 102 -10.76 -27.78 -7.14
N VAL A 103 -12.05 -27.42 -7.28
CA VAL A 103 -12.51 -26.03 -7.21
C VAL A 103 -13.01 -25.74 -5.79
N ARG A 104 -12.40 -24.74 -5.14
CA ARG A 104 -12.91 -24.22 -3.87
C ARG A 104 -14.08 -23.29 -4.13
N VAL A 105 -15.30 -23.74 -3.79
CA VAL A 105 -16.51 -22.93 -3.94
C VAL A 105 -16.79 -22.11 -2.68
N VAL A 106 -17.05 -20.81 -2.85
CA VAL A 106 -17.44 -19.88 -1.79
C VAL A 106 -18.79 -19.25 -2.14
N HIS A 107 -19.81 -19.51 -1.33
CA HIS A 107 -21.13 -18.90 -1.53
C HIS A 107 -21.22 -17.52 -0.87
N GLY A 108 -21.29 -16.48 -1.69
CA GLY A 108 -21.42 -15.08 -1.30
C GLY A 108 -22.75 -14.76 -0.63
N ARG A 109 -23.86 -15.38 -1.09
CA ARG A 109 -25.22 -15.15 -0.58
C ARG A 109 -25.66 -13.69 -0.70
N GLY A 110 -25.39 -13.08 -1.86
CA GLY A 110 -25.66 -11.68 -2.16
C GLY A 110 -24.74 -10.67 -1.45
N ARG A 111 -23.72 -11.12 -0.72
CA ARG A 111 -22.74 -10.22 -0.10
C ARG A 111 -21.88 -9.53 -1.16
N THR A 112 -21.38 -8.35 -0.81
CA THR A 112 -20.47 -7.62 -1.69
C THR A 112 -19.11 -8.30 -1.78
N LEU A 113 -18.67 -8.58 -3.00
CA LEU A 113 -17.28 -8.92 -3.31
C LEU A 113 -16.64 -7.69 -3.95
N MET A 114 -15.50 -7.26 -3.41
CA MET A 114 -14.79 -6.08 -3.89
C MET A 114 -13.30 -6.38 -4.08
N SER A 115 -12.62 -5.53 -4.84
CA SER A 115 -11.17 -5.49 -4.91
C SER A 115 -10.56 -5.40 -3.50
N GLY A 116 -9.45 -6.10 -3.28
CA GLY A 116 -8.68 -5.94 -2.04
C GLY A 116 -8.24 -4.48 -1.86
N LEU A 117 -8.25 -4.00 -0.61
CA LEU A 117 -7.90 -2.62 -0.32
C LEU A 117 -6.41 -2.38 -0.57
N GLY A 118 -6.10 -1.15 -0.99
CA GLY A 118 -4.74 -0.64 -1.13
C GLY A 118 -4.54 0.57 -0.23
N ASP A 119 -3.41 0.66 0.44
CA ASP A 119 -3.02 1.84 1.21
C ASP A 119 -1.68 2.40 0.70
N ALA A 120 -1.67 3.69 0.37
CA ALA A 120 -0.52 4.39 -0.18
C ALA A 120 0.40 5.01 0.88
N HIS A 121 0.04 4.92 2.17
CA HIS A 121 0.78 5.56 3.24
C HIS A 121 0.68 4.75 4.54
N THR A 122 1.52 3.72 4.65
CA THR A 122 1.49 2.81 5.81
C THR A 122 2.76 2.85 6.63
N HIS A 123 2.63 2.54 7.92
CA HIS A 123 3.73 2.39 8.85
C HIS A 123 3.59 1.08 9.62
N PHE A 124 4.10 -0.02 9.07
CA PHE A 124 4.03 -1.32 9.77
C PHE A 124 4.78 -1.32 11.09
N THR A 125 5.80 -0.47 11.21
CA THR A 125 6.67 -0.41 12.38
C THR A 125 6.08 0.41 13.53
N TRP A 126 4.96 1.12 13.37
CA TRP A 126 4.47 2.04 14.39
C TRP A 126 3.56 1.32 15.41
N ASN A 127 3.81 1.52 16.70
CA ASN A 127 3.26 0.73 17.80
C ASN A 127 1.93 1.27 18.40
N GLY A 128 1.22 2.14 17.67
CA GLY A 128 -0.11 2.59 18.07
C GLY A 128 -0.18 3.63 19.19
N GLY A 129 0.89 4.42 19.44
CA GLY A 129 0.70 5.69 20.16
C GLY A 129 1.92 6.41 20.72
N ASP A 130 3.07 5.75 20.90
CA ASP A 130 4.25 6.40 21.47
C ASP A 130 5.37 6.49 20.42
N LEU A 131 5.25 7.50 19.56
CA LEU A 131 6.19 7.76 18.48
C LEU A 131 7.59 8.09 19.02
N ASP A 132 7.67 8.84 20.11
CA ASP A 132 8.94 9.28 20.70
C ASP A 132 9.81 8.10 21.18
N ARG A 133 9.17 7.02 21.65
CA ARG A 133 9.86 5.82 22.12
C ARG A 133 10.05 4.76 21.05
N LEU A 134 9.60 5.02 19.83
CA LEU A 134 9.66 4.04 18.75
C LEU A 134 11.12 3.72 18.37
N GLY A 135 12.00 4.71 18.47
CA GLY A 135 13.44 4.56 18.29
C GLY A 135 14.13 3.69 19.35
N ASP A 136 13.55 3.57 20.55
CA ASP A 136 14.16 2.86 21.69
C ASP A 136 13.90 1.35 21.68
N LEU A 137 12.93 0.89 20.89
CA LEU A 137 12.62 -0.54 20.78
C LEU A 137 13.82 -1.31 20.23
N GLY A 138 14.16 -2.42 20.89
CA GLY A 138 15.09 -3.42 20.38
C GLY A 138 14.60 -3.96 19.03
N VAL A 139 15.54 -4.28 18.13
CA VAL A 139 15.18 -4.68 16.76
C VAL A 139 14.37 -5.97 16.75
N GLU A 140 14.63 -6.87 17.70
CA GLU A 140 13.95 -8.14 17.88
C GLU A 140 12.48 -7.93 18.25
N GLU A 141 12.18 -7.15 19.29
CA GLU A 141 10.80 -6.84 19.69
C GLU A 141 10.07 -6.07 18.60
N HIS A 142 10.76 -5.16 17.92
CA HIS A 142 10.19 -4.34 16.86
C HIS A 142 9.82 -5.16 15.63
N THR A 143 10.63 -6.17 15.29
CA THR A 143 10.34 -7.12 14.20
C THR A 143 9.06 -7.89 14.49
N LEU A 144 8.90 -8.43 15.71
CA LEU A 144 7.69 -9.14 16.11
C LEU A 144 6.45 -8.24 16.07
N LEU A 145 6.59 -6.97 16.44
CA LEU A 145 5.52 -5.98 16.33
C LEU A 145 5.15 -5.71 14.87
N THR A 146 6.14 -5.52 14.02
CA THR A 146 5.96 -5.17 12.61
C THR A 146 5.29 -6.33 11.85
N MET A 147 5.65 -7.57 12.16
CA MET A 147 4.97 -8.78 11.67
C MET A 147 3.48 -8.80 12.07
N ARG A 148 3.14 -8.48 13.33
CA ARG A 148 1.75 -8.41 13.77
C ARG A 148 0.98 -7.29 13.06
N SER A 149 1.63 -6.16 12.80
CA SER A 149 1.04 -5.05 12.04
C SER A 149 0.69 -5.48 10.61
N ALA A 150 1.62 -6.13 9.91
CA ALA A 150 1.40 -6.66 8.56
C ALA A 150 0.20 -7.63 8.49
N GLN A 151 0.10 -8.55 9.45
CA GLN A 151 -1.06 -9.44 9.58
C GLN A 151 -2.36 -8.65 9.80
N CYS A 152 -2.34 -7.64 10.69
CA CYS A 152 -3.51 -6.81 10.97
C CYS A 152 -4.04 -6.09 9.72
N PHE A 153 -3.14 -5.56 8.88
CA PHE A 153 -3.51 -4.98 7.59
C PHE A 153 -4.20 -6.01 6.70
N LEU A 154 -3.62 -7.21 6.56
CA LEU A 154 -4.20 -8.27 5.74
C LEU A 154 -5.57 -8.74 6.24
N ASP A 155 -5.71 -8.95 7.56
CA ASP A 155 -6.97 -9.35 8.20
C ASP A 155 -8.05 -8.26 8.07
N SER A 156 -7.63 -7.01 7.91
CA SER A 156 -8.50 -5.85 7.68
C SER A 156 -8.84 -5.65 6.19
N GLY A 157 -8.40 -6.54 5.30
CA GLY A 157 -8.71 -6.53 3.87
C GLY A 157 -7.77 -5.71 3.00
N TYR A 158 -6.67 -5.18 3.55
CA TYR A 158 -5.59 -4.59 2.76
C TYR A 158 -4.76 -5.70 2.12
N THR A 159 -4.64 -5.67 0.80
CA THR A 159 -3.86 -6.67 0.04
C THR A 159 -2.63 -6.05 -0.62
N MET A 160 -2.52 -4.72 -0.56
CA MET A 160 -1.35 -3.97 -0.97
C MET A 160 -1.13 -2.76 -0.06
N CYS A 161 0.10 -2.56 0.39
CA CYS A 161 0.49 -1.43 1.22
C CYS A 161 1.78 -0.79 0.66
N PHE A 162 1.87 0.53 0.77
CA PHE A 162 3.06 1.31 0.42
C PHE A 162 3.67 1.85 1.72
N GLY A 163 4.91 1.48 2.00
CA GLY A 163 5.61 1.95 3.20
C GLY A 163 5.95 3.43 3.12
N ALA A 164 5.56 4.20 4.12
CA ALA A 164 5.76 5.65 4.14
C ALA A 164 6.84 6.12 5.13
N ALA A 165 7.25 5.28 6.06
CA ALA A 165 8.49 5.39 6.82
C ALA A 165 8.63 4.14 7.69
N SER A 166 9.86 3.66 7.84
CA SER A 166 10.22 2.58 8.76
C SER A 166 10.96 3.15 9.95
N ALA A 167 10.60 2.70 11.16
CA ALA A 167 11.24 3.17 12.39
C ALA A 167 12.72 2.76 12.52
N LYS A 168 13.16 1.77 11.74
CA LYS A 168 14.55 1.31 11.65
C LYS A 168 14.92 1.14 10.18
N LYS A 169 16.21 1.17 9.88
CA LYS A 169 16.75 1.09 8.52
C LYS A 169 16.17 -0.02 7.62
N ARG A 170 15.85 -1.20 8.17
CA ARG A 170 15.57 -2.42 7.37
C ARG A 170 14.33 -3.21 7.79
N LEU A 171 13.54 -2.75 8.76
CA LEU A 171 12.42 -3.56 9.28
C LEU A 171 11.38 -3.87 8.19
N ASP A 172 11.01 -2.85 7.42
CA ASP A 172 10.07 -2.99 6.29
C ASP A 172 10.56 -4.02 5.27
N VAL A 173 11.85 -3.96 4.90
CA VAL A 173 12.47 -4.89 3.95
C VAL A 173 12.40 -6.32 4.48
N VAL A 174 12.75 -6.53 5.76
CA VAL A 174 12.70 -7.85 6.39
C VAL A 174 11.29 -8.43 6.35
N ILE A 175 10.28 -7.62 6.68
CA ILE A 175 8.88 -8.07 6.68
C ILE A 175 8.36 -8.31 5.26
N ARG A 176 8.65 -7.42 4.31
CA ARG A 176 8.30 -7.63 2.89
C ARG A 176 8.88 -8.95 2.39
N ASP A 177 10.17 -9.19 2.61
CA ASP A 177 10.86 -10.36 2.09
C ASP A 177 10.31 -11.65 2.71
N ALA A 178 9.98 -11.64 4.01
CA ALA A 178 9.33 -12.77 4.68
C ALA A 178 7.89 -13.02 4.18
N ILE A 179 7.13 -11.96 3.85
CA ILE A 179 5.81 -12.09 3.19
C ILE A 179 5.98 -12.72 1.80
N ASN A 180 6.92 -12.20 1.00
CA ASN A 180 7.17 -12.69 -0.36
C ASN A 180 7.65 -14.14 -0.37
N ALA A 181 8.45 -14.55 0.62
CA ALA A 181 8.86 -15.93 0.79
C ALA A 181 7.72 -16.88 1.25
N GLY A 182 6.58 -16.33 1.67
CA GLY A 182 5.47 -17.08 2.25
C GLY A 182 5.72 -17.54 3.69
N ASP A 183 6.77 -17.02 4.36
CA ASP A 183 7.13 -17.37 5.73
C ASP A 183 6.14 -16.78 6.74
N ILE A 184 5.60 -15.58 6.43
CA ILE A 184 4.59 -14.91 7.23
C ILE A 184 3.45 -14.37 6.35
N PRO A 185 2.23 -14.27 6.89
CA PRO A 185 1.12 -13.59 6.23
C PRO A 185 1.27 -12.07 6.27
N GLY A 186 0.88 -11.41 5.17
CA GLY A 186 0.78 -9.96 5.05
C GLY A 186 0.36 -9.53 3.64
N PRO A 187 0.04 -8.24 3.43
CA PRO A 187 -0.23 -7.71 2.10
C PRO A 187 1.04 -7.66 1.25
N ARG A 188 0.88 -7.54 -0.08
CA ARG A 188 1.98 -7.07 -0.93
C ARG A 188 2.49 -5.75 -0.39
N TYR A 189 3.80 -5.61 -0.23
CA TYR A 189 4.36 -4.44 0.42
C TYR A 189 5.50 -3.83 -0.40
N LEU A 190 5.47 -2.51 -0.58
CA LEU A 190 6.63 -1.75 -1.04
C LEU A 190 7.35 -1.20 0.19
N ALA A 191 8.50 -1.79 0.50
CA ALA A 191 9.27 -1.49 1.69
C ALA A 191 9.90 -0.10 1.60
N ASN A 192 9.92 0.61 2.73
CA ASN A 192 10.64 1.86 2.87
C ASN A 192 11.77 1.71 3.90
N GLY A 193 12.62 2.72 4.02
CA GLY A 193 13.51 2.85 5.18
C GLY A 193 13.09 4.02 6.06
N GLN A 194 14.05 4.57 6.77
CA GLN A 194 13.81 5.70 7.64
C GLN A 194 13.47 6.94 6.81
N GLU A 195 12.49 7.71 7.26
CA GLU A 195 12.17 8.98 6.60
C GLU A 195 13.38 9.90 6.64
N MET A 196 13.66 10.54 5.51
CA MET A 196 14.77 11.47 5.39
C MET A 196 14.32 12.89 5.70
N ALA A 197 15.10 13.59 6.52
CA ALA A 197 14.90 15.01 6.81
C ALA A 197 16.24 15.72 6.98
N ARG A 198 16.21 17.05 6.95
CA ARG A 198 17.35 17.87 7.39
C ARG A 198 17.50 17.80 8.90
N THR A 199 18.70 18.07 9.41
CA THR A 199 18.96 18.06 10.85
C THR A 199 18.17 19.16 11.60
N ASP A 200 17.81 20.24 10.90
CA ASP A 200 16.94 21.31 11.41
C ASP A 200 15.45 21.12 11.10
N GLY A 201 15.07 19.99 10.48
CA GLY A 201 13.68 19.61 10.27
C GLY A 201 13.08 19.00 11.53
N GLU A 202 11.80 19.27 11.78
CA GLU A 202 11.06 18.74 12.93
C GLU A 202 10.55 17.31 12.62
N LEU A 203 11.29 16.30 13.09
CA LEU A 203 10.87 14.90 13.12
C LEU A 203 11.39 14.20 14.39
N VAL A 204 10.83 13.02 14.68
CA VAL A 204 11.20 12.21 15.83
C VAL A 204 12.64 11.68 15.69
N GLY A 205 13.48 12.00 16.67
CA GLY A 205 14.84 11.47 16.79
C GLY A 205 14.83 9.95 16.97
N GLY A 206 15.79 9.25 16.34
CA GLY A 206 15.92 7.80 16.45
C GLY A 206 15.17 6.98 15.38
N ILE A 207 14.22 7.59 14.67
CA ILE A 207 13.53 6.97 13.51
C ILE A 207 13.79 7.71 12.19
N THR A 208 14.52 8.82 12.22
CA THR A 208 14.82 9.69 11.07
C THR A 208 16.24 9.45 10.53
N ALA A 209 16.39 9.47 9.21
CA ALA A 209 17.69 9.51 8.54
C ALA A 209 18.03 10.96 8.16
N PHE A 210 18.89 11.61 8.97
CA PHE A 210 19.26 13.00 8.74
C PHE A 210 20.27 13.16 7.59
N ALA A 211 20.05 14.17 6.75
CA ALA A 211 20.96 14.57 5.68
C ALA A 211 20.86 16.07 5.38
N ASP A 212 22.00 16.76 5.45
CA ASP A 212 22.11 18.20 5.20
C ASP A 212 22.76 18.47 3.83
N GLY A 213 21.92 18.80 2.86
CA GLY A 213 22.35 19.14 1.51
C GLY A 213 22.44 17.94 0.56
N PRO A 214 22.72 18.21 -0.72
CA PRO A 214 22.48 17.26 -1.80
C PRO A 214 23.41 16.05 -1.79
N ASP A 215 24.64 16.18 -1.29
CA ASP A 215 25.61 15.08 -1.29
C ASP A 215 25.32 14.08 -0.17
N GLU A 216 24.98 14.56 1.04
CA GLU A 216 24.53 13.71 2.14
C GLU A 216 23.21 13.01 1.79
N MET A 217 22.26 13.72 1.16
CA MET A 217 21.01 13.11 0.70
C MET A 217 21.28 11.97 -0.29
N ARG A 218 22.19 12.16 -1.24
CA ARG A 218 22.59 11.08 -2.17
C ARG A 218 23.23 9.90 -1.45
N GLN A 219 24.04 10.15 -0.44
CA GLN A 219 24.65 9.08 0.35
C GLN A 219 23.57 8.28 1.09
N VAL A 220 22.66 8.95 1.80
CA VAL A 220 21.57 8.28 2.53
C VAL A 220 20.66 7.50 1.58
N ILE A 221 20.34 8.04 0.40
CA ILE A 221 19.58 7.32 -0.63
C ILE A 221 20.32 6.05 -1.08
N ARG A 222 21.64 6.12 -1.28
CA ARG A 222 22.44 4.93 -1.65
C ARG A 222 22.40 3.88 -0.54
N GLU A 223 22.54 4.28 0.72
CA GLU A 223 22.42 3.35 1.86
C GLU A 223 21.05 2.66 1.88
N HIS A 224 19.97 3.40 1.63
CA HIS A 224 18.62 2.85 1.53
C HIS A 224 18.47 1.87 0.37
N VAL A 225 18.99 2.22 -0.81
CA VAL A 225 19.00 1.33 -1.98
C VAL A 225 19.80 0.05 -1.71
N GLU A 226 20.96 0.15 -1.06
CA GLU A 226 21.78 -1.00 -0.67
C GLU A 226 21.05 -1.92 0.33
N LEU A 227 20.18 -1.36 1.17
CA LEU A 227 19.32 -2.13 2.08
C LEU A 227 18.13 -2.80 1.36
N GLY A 228 17.85 -2.43 0.11
CA GLY A 228 16.79 -3.01 -0.70
C GLY A 228 15.42 -2.39 -0.50
N VAL A 229 15.33 -1.11 -0.09
CA VAL A 229 14.05 -0.39 -0.04
C VAL A 229 13.50 -0.16 -1.45
N ASP A 230 12.18 -0.10 -1.58
CA ASP A 230 11.49 0.12 -2.86
C ASP A 230 11.20 1.60 -3.12
N ASN A 231 11.19 2.41 -2.07
CA ASN A 231 10.92 3.83 -2.16
C ASN A 231 11.70 4.65 -1.12
N ILE A 232 11.80 5.96 -1.37
CA ILE A 232 12.45 6.93 -0.49
C ILE A 232 11.40 7.95 -0.06
N LYS A 233 11.23 8.14 1.25
CA LYS A 233 10.41 9.22 1.81
C LYS A 233 11.28 10.39 2.21
N LEU A 234 10.92 11.58 1.71
CA LEU A 234 11.50 12.86 2.12
C LEU A 234 10.48 13.67 2.90
N SER A 235 10.88 14.20 4.05
CA SER A 235 10.14 15.25 4.74
C SER A 235 10.51 16.61 4.16
N MET A 236 9.53 17.25 3.52
CA MET A 236 9.74 18.46 2.71
C MET A 236 9.20 19.74 3.37
N SER A 237 8.18 19.63 4.24
CA SER A 237 7.46 20.77 4.82
C SER A 237 7.57 20.88 6.34
N GLY A 238 8.23 19.95 7.04
CA GLY A 238 8.35 19.98 8.51
C GLY A 238 7.01 19.89 9.26
N GLU A 239 5.93 19.50 8.59
CA GLU A 239 4.61 19.37 9.24
C GLU A 239 4.59 18.15 10.16
N GLU A 240 4.12 18.38 11.40
CA GLU A 240 4.01 17.42 12.48
C GLU A 240 3.15 16.21 12.12
N VAL A 241 3.66 15.01 12.38
CA VAL A 241 2.83 13.83 12.63
C VAL A 241 2.30 13.93 14.07
N GLY A 242 1.20 14.65 14.26
CA GLY A 242 0.37 14.58 15.47
C GLY A 242 0.60 15.66 16.53
N ARG A 243 -0.20 16.72 16.48
CA ARG A 243 -0.69 17.46 17.65
C ARG A 243 -2.19 17.70 17.54
#